data_AF-A0A9E0I4A9-F1
#
_entry.id   AF-A0A9E0I4A9-F1
#
_cell.length_a   1.000
_cell.length_b   1.000
_cell.length_c   1.000
_cell.angle_alpha   90.00
_cell.angle_beta   90.00
_cell.angle_gamma   90.00
#
_symmetry.space_group_name_H-M   'P 1'
#
loop_
_entity.id
_entity.type
_entity.pdbx_description
1 polymer ?
#
loop_
_entity_poly.entity_id
_entity_poly.type
_entity_poly.pdbx_seq_one_letter_code
_entity_poly.pdbx_strand_id
1 'polypeptide(L)'
;DENSSKDMGELLQAAKRFQATTGGLVVLVHHTGKDATKGLRGHSSLFAALDAVIEVTRDGDRRRWSVAKSKDGEDGDGRVFKLTVVDLDRDDVGDLVTSCVVTSDTAAEEIKQVRLPKGGNQKIVLEALRPAFRKGRLGRPGAPPLKPCIELSVATIEAAGHLPVDSDRRVERAKLAIGGLVSSGVLGLSAPIQY
;
A
#
# COMPACT_ATOMS: atom_id res chain seq x y z
N ASP A 1 8.96 34.16 -7.30
CA ASP A 1 7.56 33.69 -7.17
C ASP A 1 7.45 32.32 -7.84
N GLU A 2 7.06 31.29 -7.10
CA GLU A 2 6.94 29.91 -7.61
C GLU A 2 5.85 29.76 -8.70
N ASN A 3 4.94 30.74 -8.80
CA ASN A 3 3.93 30.80 -9.86
C ASN A 3 4.38 31.64 -11.08
N SER A 4 5.50 32.37 -10.98
CA SER A 4 6.07 33.14 -12.09
C SER A 4 6.79 32.20 -13.06
N SER A 5 6.29 32.11 -14.28
CA SER A 5 6.94 31.33 -15.35
C SER A 5 8.36 31.80 -15.65
N LYS A 6 8.64 33.10 -15.46
CA LYS A 6 9.96 33.70 -15.64
C LYS A 6 10.94 33.20 -14.58
N ASP A 7 10.57 33.31 -13.32
CA ASP A 7 11.43 32.94 -12.18
C ASP A 7 11.72 31.44 -12.19
N MET A 8 10.71 30.63 -12.52
CA MET A 8 10.88 29.17 -12.67
C MET A 8 11.78 28.81 -13.85
N GLY A 9 11.71 29.58 -14.95
CA GLY A 9 12.61 29.43 -16.09
C GLY A 9 14.06 29.71 -15.73
N GLU A 10 14.31 30.79 -14.97
CA GLU A 10 15.64 31.17 -14.48
C GLU A 10 16.21 30.10 -13.52
N LEU A 11 15.38 29.58 -12.60
CA LEU A 11 15.75 28.48 -11.71
C LEU A 11 16.19 27.23 -12.49
N LEU A 12 15.40 26.82 -13.48
CA LEU A 12 15.69 25.65 -14.30
C LEU A 12 16.97 25.82 -15.13
N GLN A 13 17.22 27.02 -15.66
CA GLN A 13 18.46 27.31 -16.37
C GLN A 13 19.67 27.23 -15.43
N ALA A 14 19.56 27.77 -14.22
CA ALA A 14 20.61 27.67 -13.22
C ALA A 14 20.88 26.20 -12.84
N ALA A 15 19.84 25.40 -12.62
CA ALA A 15 19.97 23.97 -12.32
C ALA A 15 20.68 23.21 -13.45
N LYS A 16 20.29 23.45 -14.72
CA LYS A 16 20.96 22.85 -15.89
C LYS A 16 22.43 23.26 -16.00
N ARG A 17 22.76 24.52 -15.69
CA ARG A 17 24.14 24.99 -15.67
C ARG A 17 24.97 24.27 -14.60
N PHE A 18 24.42 24.07 -13.40
CA PHE A 18 25.08 23.28 -12.35
C PHE A 18 25.30 21.83 -12.78
N GLN A 19 24.27 21.19 -13.34
CA GLN A 19 24.38 19.84 -13.90
C GLN A 19 25.51 19.75 -14.93
N ALA A 20 25.55 20.64 -15.92
CA ALA A 20 26.55 20.64 -16.98
C ALA A 20 27.97 20.91 -16.46
N THR A 21 28.12 21.78 -15.47
CA THR A 21 29.43 22.17 -14.91
C THR A 21 29.98 21.08 -13.99
N THR A 22 29.11 20.40 -13.24
CA THR A 22 29.51 19.37 -12.27
C THR A 22 29.53 17.95 -12.86
N GLY A 23 28.84 17.73 -13.99
CA GLY A 23 28.54 16.39 -14.50
C GLY A 23 27.66 15.56 -13.57
N GLY A 24 27.09 16.16 -12.52
CA GLY A 24 26.38 15.48 -11.44
C GLY A 24 24.85 15.55 -11.56
N LEU A 25 24.18 14.82 -10.67
CA LEU A 25 22.73 14.88 -10.50
C LEU A 25 22.34 16.12 -9.68
N VAL A 26 21.44 16.93 -10.22
CA VAL A 26 20.82 18.05 -9.49
C VAL A 26 19.41 17.64 -9.07
N VAL A 27 19.17 17.59 -7.76
CA VAL A 27 17.86 17.27 -7.18
C VAL A 27 17.23 18.53 -6.62
N LEU A 28 16.07 18.90 -7.14
CA LEU A 28 15.27 20.00 -6.61
C LEU A 28 14.21 19.43 -5.66
N VAL A 29 14.16 19.95 -4.43
CA VAL A 29 13.18 19.54 -3.41
C VAL A 29 12.23 20.70 -3.16
N HIS A 30 10.93 20.44 -3.27
CA HIS A 30 9.89 21.42 -2.93
C HIS A 30 8.71 20.74 -2.25
N HIS A 31 7.94 21.51 -1.50
CA HIS A 31 6.69 21.03 -0.91
C HIS A 31 5.57 20.98 -1.95
N THR A 32 4.58 20.11 -1.73
CA THR A 32 3.34 20.10 -2.52
C THR A 32 2.52 21.37 -2.26
N GLY A 33 1.67 21.73 -3.23
CA GLY A 33 0.77 22.87 -3.10
C GLY A 33 -0.30 22.62 -2.02
N LYS A 34 -1.09 23.66 -1.72
CA LYS A 34 -2.23 23.55 -0.78
C LYS A 34 -3.22 22.45 -1.18
N ASP A 35 -3.29 22.13 -2.47
CA ASP A 35 -4.08 21.04 -3.02
C ASP A 35 -3.14 19.97 -3.59
N ALA A 36 -2.92 18.91 -2.81
CA ALA A 36 -2.04 17.81 -3.19
C ALA A 36 -2.55 17.06 -4.44
N THR A 37 -3.85 17.14 -4.75
CA THR A 37 -4.41 16.50 -5.95
C THR A 37 -3.99 17.19 -7.25
N LYS A 38 -3.45 18.41 -7.16
CA LYS A 38 -2.92 19.17 -8.30
C LYS A 38 -1.43 18.90 -8.58
N GLY A 39 -0.79 18.01 -7.82
CA GLY A 39 0.60 17.61 -8.02
C GLY A 39 1.61 18.69 -7.59
N LEU A 40 2.66 18.88 -8.39
CA LEU A 40 3.76 19.79 -8.03
C LEU A 40 3.27 21.22 -7.80
N ARG A 41 3.82 21.86 -6.76
CA ARG A 41 3.61 23.30 -6.52
C ARG A 41 4.39 24.10 -7.56
N GLY A 42 3.75 25.14 -8.10
CA GLY A 42 4.35 26.08 -9.05
C GLY A 42 3.78 25.97 -10.47
N HIS A 43 4.45 26.62 -11.41
CA HIS A 43 4.00 26.68 -12.81
C HIS A 43 4.11 25.31 -13.51
N SER A 44 3.09 24.91 -14.28
CA SER A 44 2.98 23.60 -14.96
C SER A 44 4.16 23.29 -15.89
N SER A 45 4.86 24.31 -16.39
CA SER A 45 6.09 24.16 -17.19
C SER A 45 7.23 23.47 -16.43
N LEU A 46 7.23 23.52 -15.09
CA LEU A 46 8.23 22.85 -14.27
C LEU A 46 8.18 21.32 -14.47
N PHE A 47 6.97 20.75 -14.41
CA PHE A 47 6.76 19.32 -14.59
C PHE A 47 7.24 18.85 -15.98
N ALA A 48 7.02 19.66 -17.02
CA ALA A 48 7.47 19.36 -18.37
C ALA A 48 9.00 19.41 -18.50
N ALA A 49 9.67 20.31 -17.79
CA ALA A 49 11.11 20.56 -17.93
C ALA A 49 12.03 19.57 -17.18
N LEU A 50 11.51 18.86 -16.18
CA LEU A 50 12.27 17.89 -15.38
C LEU A 50 12.38 16.53 -16.08
N ASP A 51 13.53 15.87 -15.98
CA ASP A 51 13.73 14.51 -16.54
C ASP A 51 13.05 13.43 -15.69
N ALA A 52 13.02 13.60 -14.37
CA ALA A 52 12.29 12.73 -13.46
C ALA A 52 11.62 13.53 -12.33
N VAL A 53 10.49 13.04 -11.84
CA VAL A 53 9.72 13.62 -10.74
C VAL A 53 9.34 12.50 -9.78
N ILE A 54 9.77 12.63 -8.53
CA ILE A 54 9.38 11.73 -7.44
C ILE A 54 8.46 12.49 -6.50
N GLU A 55 7.27 11.96 -6.29
CA GLU A 55 6.30 12.49 -5.34
C GLU A 55 6.36 11.68 -4.04
N VAL A 56 6.35 12.38 -2.90
CA VAL A 56 6.24 11.77 -1.58
C VAL A 56 4.92 12.19 -0.93
N THR A 57 4.07 11.21 -0.66
CA THR A 57 2.76 11.41 -0.01
C THR A 57 2.76 10.83 1.40
N ARG A 58 1.88 11.38 2.25
CA ARG A 58 1.67 10.93 3.63
C ARG A 58 0.18 10.71 3.87
N ASP A 59 -0.16 9.55 4.42
CA ASP A 59 -1.49 9.21 4.90
C ASP A 59 -1.38 8.67 6.34
N GLY A 60 -1.79 9.47 7.31
CA GLY A 60 -1.48 9.22 8.72
C GLY A 60 0.04 9.12 8.95
N ASP A 61 0.50 7.98 9.44
CA ASP A 61 1.94 7.71 9.64
C ASP A 61 2.61 6.97 8.47
N ARG A 62 1.82 6.50 7.49
CA ARG A 62 2.34 5.85 6.30
C ARG A 62 2.82 6.89 5.31
N ARG A 63 4.00 6.65 4.73
CA ARG A 63 4.55 7.48 3.66
C ARG A 63 4.76 6.61 2.44
N ARG A 64 4.53 7.19 1.26
CA ARG A 64 4.79 6.53 -0.02
C ARG A 64 5.56 7.48 -0.90
N TRP A 65 6.63 6.98 -1.51
CA TRP A 65 7.22 7.64 -2.66
C TRP A 65 6.71 6.98 -3.94
N SER A 66 6.56 7.77 -5.01
CA SER A 66 6.28 7.27 -6.34
C SER A 66 6.89 8.12 -7.44
N VAL A 67 7.24 7.48 -8.55
CA VAL A 67 7.66 8.14 -9.78
C VAL A 67 6.41 8.76 -10.42
N ALA A 68 6.29 10.08 -10.35
CA ALA A 68 5.22 10.82 -11.01
C ALA A 68 5.55 11.09 -12.49
N LYS A 69 6.84 11.12 -12.83
CA LYS A 69 7.34 11.24 -14.21
C LYS A 69 8.75 10.65 -14.31
N SER A 70 9.02 9.95 -15.40
CA SER A 70 10.33 9.52 -15.84
C SER A 70 10.42 9.65 -17.36
N LYS A 71 11.46 10.32 -17.84
CA LYS A 71 11.70 10.48 -19.27
C LYS A 71 12.14 9.18 -19.94
N ASP A 72 12.96 8.39 -19.24
CA ASP A 72 13.66 7.22 -19.78
C ASP A 72 13.23 5.91 -19.10
N GLY A 73 12.14 5.92 -18.31
CA GLY A 73 11.67 4.75 -17.57
C GLY A 73 10.16 4.75 -17.35
N GLU A 74 9.68 3.76 -16.60
CA GLU A 74 8.25 3.62 -16.31
C GLU A 74 7.79 4.58 -15.20
N ASP A 75 6.66 5.23 -15.43
CA ASP A 75 5.95 6.01 -14.42
C ASP A 75 5.18 5.09 -13.45
N GLY A 76 4.91 5.59 -12.25
CA GLY A 76 4.00 4.95 -11.29
C GLY A 76 4.63 3.95 -10.33
N ASP A 77 5.89 3.53 -10.55
CA ASP A 77 6.61 2.74 -9.54
C ASP A 77 6.70 3.51 -8.22
N GLY A 78 6.69 2.80 -7.10
CA GLY A 78 6.72 3.41 -5.79
C GLY A 78 6.59 2.44 -4.64
N ARG A 79 7.18 2.79 -3.51
CA ARG A 79 7.20 1.96 -2.29
C ARG A 79 6.68 2.74 -1.09
N VAL A 80 6.07 2.00 -0.17
CA VAL A 80 5.67 2.53 1.14
C VAL A 80 6.86 2.41 2.08
N PHE A 81 7.06 3.43 2.90
CA PHE A 81 8.12 3.47 3.88
C PHE A 81 7.65 4.12 5.19
N LYS A 82 8.39 3.85 6.25
CA LYS A 82 8.27 4.51 7.55
C LYS A 82 9.54 5.26 7.87
N LEU A 83 9.39 6.25 8.72
CA LEU A 83 10.49 6.97 9.33
C LEU A 83 10.60 6.47 10.77
N THR A 84 11.75 5.89 11.10
CA THR A 84 12.04 5.37 12.44
C THR A 84 13.07 6.27 13.08
N VAL A 85 12.76 6.79 14.27
CA VAL A 85 13.71 7.55 15.06
C VAL A 85 14.72 6.58 15.67
N VAL A 86 16.00 6.89 15.56
CA VAL A 86 17.10 6.10 16.14
C VAL A 86 17.94 6.99 17.03
N ASP A 87 18.39 6.43 18.14
CA ASP A 87 19.26 7.12 19.08
C ASP A 87 20.70 7.06 18.56
N LEU A 88 21.34 8.22 18.42
CA LEU A 88 22.74 8.30 18.00
C LEU A 88 23.67 8.31 19.21
N ASP A 89 23.53 9.32 20.07
CA ASP A 89 24.35 9.51 21.26
C ASP A 89 23.69 10.52 22.21
N ARG A 90 24.41 10.98 23.24
CA ARG A 90 24.07 12.14 24.04
C ARG A 90 24.99 13.31 23.71
N ASP A 91 24.45 14.52 23.75
CA ASP A 91 25.25 15.73 23.60
C ASP A 91 26.01 16.08 24.89
N ASP A 92 26.74 17.20 24.86
CA ASP A 92 27.59 17.67 25.96
C ASP A 92 26.80 18.04 27.24
N VAL A 93 25.47 18.18 27.16
CA VAL A 93 24.59 18.44 28.31
C VAL A 93 23.79 17.20 28.73
N GLY A 94 24.03 16.06 28.08
CA GLY A 94 23.42 14.77 28.39
C GLY A 94 22.08 14.51 27.70
N ASP A 95 21.65 15.39 26.79
CA ASP A 95 20.40 15.24 26.04
C ASP A 95 20.57 14.24 24.90
N LEU A 96 19.52 13.44 24.66
CA LEU A 96 19.54 12.39 23.64
C LEU A 96 19.52 13.01 22.23
N VAL A 97 20.58 12.75 21.47
CA VAL A 97 20.69 13.09 20.05
C VAL A 97 20.08 11.96 19.24
N THR A 98 18.97 12.25 18.57
CA THR A 98 18.29 11.28 17.71
C THR A 98 18.48 11.61 16.22
N SER A 99 18.44 10.58 15.39
CA SER A 99 18.34 10.68 13.93
C SER A 99 17.10 9.96 13.44
N CYS A 100 16.86 10.01 12.13
CA CYS A 100 15.73 9.38 11.50
C CYS A 100 16.19 8.54 10.30
N VAL A 101 15.81 7.26 10.30
CA VAL A 101 16.11 6.33 9.21
C VAL A 101 14.84 5.95 8.45
N VAL A 102 14.99 5.72 7.15
CA VAL A 102 13.93 5.18 6.30
C VAL A 102 13.92 3.66 6.43
N THR A 103 12.78 3.09 6.80
CA THR A 103 12.55 1.64 6.84
C THR A 103 11.45 1.26 5.86
N SER A 104 11.56 0.10 5.21
CA SER A 104 10.49 -0.40 4.35
C SER A 104 9.25 -0.70 5.18
N ASP A 105 8.09 -0.24 4.71
CA ASP A 105 6.82 -0.59 5.34
C ASP A 105 6.21 -1.81 4.65
N THR A 106 6.67 -3.00 5.03
CA THR A 106 6.18 -4.29 4.49
C THR A 106 4.77 -4.63 4.97
N ALA A 107 4.20 -3.86 5.92
CA ALA A 107 2.81 -4.03 6.33
C ALA A 107 1.82 -3.85 5.15
N ALA A 108 2.23 -3.12 4.11
CA ALA A 108 1.46 -2.95 2.88
C ALA A 108 1.55 -4.15 1.92
N GLU A 109 2.60 -4.98 1.96
CA GLU A 109 2.68 -6.21 1.17
C GLU A 109 1.67 -7.26 1.66
N GLU A 110 1.32 -7.24 2.95
CA GLU A 110 0.21 -8.05 3.48
C GLU A 110 -1.19 -7.48 3.16
N ILE A 111 -1.32 -6.19 2.82
CA ILE A 111 -2.62 -5.51 2.61
C ILE A 111 -2.93 -5.30 1.12
N LYS A 112 -1.94 -5.38 0.22
CA LYS A 112 -2.07 -5.11 -1.23
C LYS A 112 -2.97 -6.08 -2.02
N GLN A 113 -3.64 -7.03 -1.37
CA GLN A 113 -4.61 -7.92 -2.03
C GLN A 113 -5.86 -8.11 -1.15
N VAL A 114 -6.46 -7.05 -0.56
CA VAL A 114 -7.86 -7.17 -0.10
C VAL A 114 -8.75 -7.22 -1.34
N ARG A 115 -8.74 -8.38 -1.99
CA ARG A 115 -9.68 -8.70 -3.07
C ARG A 115 -11.07 -8.72 -2.45
N LEU A 116 -12.04 -8.13 -3.12
CA LEU A 116 -13.40 -8.06 -2.63
C LEU A 116 -14.27 -9.18 -3.25
N PRO A 117 -15.21 -9.74 -2.48
CA PRO A 117 -16.20 -10.68 -3.01
C PRO A 117 -17.04 -10.02 -4.10
N LYS A 118 -17.15 -10.69 -5.26
CA LYS A 118 -17.91 -10.18 -6.41
C LYS A 118 -19.37 -10.65 -6.38
N GLY A 119 -19.65 -11.82 -5.81
CA GLY A 119 -21.00 -12.40 -5.73
C GLY A 119 -21.77 -12.07 -4.44
N GLY A 120 -23.10 -11.99 -4.51
CA GLY A 120 -23.96 -11.75 -3.35
C GLY A 120 -23.77 -12.79 -2.23
N ASN A 121 -23.79 -14.07 -2.57
CA ASN A 121 -23.54 -15.15 -1.60
C ASN A 121 -22.10 -15.11 -1.05
N GLN A 122 -21.11 -14.69 -1.85
CA GLN A 122 -19.73 -14.54 -1.38
C GLN A 122 -19.62 -13.43 -0.32
N LYS A 123 -20.35 -12.33 -0.49
CA LYS A 123 -20.42 -11.25 0.51
C LYS A 123 -21.01 -11.76 1.82
N ILE A 124 -22.14 -12.45 1.75
CA ILE A 124 -22.84 -13.00 2.93
C ILE A 124 -21.92 -13.99 3.67
N VAL A 125 -21.28 -14.90 2.95
CA VAL A 125 -20.34 -15.87 3.52
C VAL A 125 -19.13 -15.18 4.15
N LEU A 126 -18.53 -14.19 3.48
CA LEU A 126 -17.37 -13.48 4.03
C LEU A 126 -17.73 -12.75 5.33
N GLU A 127 -18.88 -12.09 5.39
CA GLU A 127 -19.37 -11.43 6.61
C GLU A 127 -19.62 -12.43 7.74
N ALA A 128 -20.26 -13.57 7.45
CA ALA A 128 -20.52 -14.63 8.42
C ALA A 128 -19.22 -15.22 9.02
N LEU A 129 -18.15 -15.29 8.23
CA LEU A 129 -16.88 -15.87 8.69
C LEU A 129 -16.00 -14.90 9.48
N ARG A 130 -16.21 -13.58 9.41
CA ARG A 130 -15.39 -12.58 10.12
C ARG A 130 -15.29 -12.83 11.63
N PRO A 131 -16.38 -13.10 12.37
CA PRO A 131 -16.31 -13.39 13.80
C PRO A 131 -15.55 -14.68 14.10
N ALA A 132 -15.70 -15.71 13.25
CA ALA A 132 -15.00 -16.98 13.39
C ALA A 132 -13.48 -16.81 13.23
N PHE A 133 -13.04 -16.01 12.26
CA PHE A 133 -11.61 -15.68 12.10
C PHE A 133 -11.04 -14.92 13.31
N ARG A 134 -11.78 -14.01 13.94
CA ARG A 134 -11.31 -13.29 15.15
C ARG A 134 -11.02 -14.24 16.33
N LYS A 135 -11.72 -15.37 16.39
CA LYS A 135 -11.54 -16.43 17.40
C LYS A 135 -10.63 -17.57 16.90
N GLY A 136 -10.14 -17.49 15.67
CA GLY A 136 -9.35 -18.51 15.01
C GLY A 136 -7.99 -18.70 15.67
N ARG A 137 -7.40 -19.89 15.53
CA ARG A 137 -6.05 -20.16 16.05
C ARG A 137 -4.99 -19.59 15.11
N LEU A 138 -3.85 -19.18 15.66
CA LEU A 138 -2.67 -18.78 14.89
C LEU A 138 -1.76 -20.01 14.65
N GLY A 139 -0.97 -19.99 13.57
CA GLY A 139 0.18 -20.90 13.42
C GLY A 139 -0.11 -22.36 13.07
N ARG A 140 -1.21 -22.66 12.36
CA ARG A 140 -1.41 -24.01 11.78
C ARG A 140 -0.54 -24.21 10.53
N PRO A 141 -0.10 -25.46 10.25
CA PRO A 141 0.64 -25.78 9.03
C PRO A 141 -0.09 -25.26 7.78
N GLY A 142 0.60 -24.43 7.00
CA GLY A 142 0.15 -23.87 5.71
C GLY A 142 -0.82 -22.67 5.75
N ALA A 143 -1.05 -22.06 6.92
CA ALA A 143 -1.54 -20.68 7.00
C ALA A 143 -0.35 -19.71 7.07
N PRO A 144 -0.44 -18.48 6.50
CA PRO A 144 0.61 -17.48 6.65
C PRO A 144 0.90 -17.20 8.14
N PRO A 145 2.17 -16.95 8.52
CA PRO A 145 2.52 -16.61 9.90
C PRO A 145 1.65 -15.45 10.41
N LEU A 146 1.18 -15.56 11.67
CA LEU A 146 0.40 -14.52 12.36
C LEU A 146 -1.01 -14.23 11.79
N LYS A 147 -1.53 -15.03 10.83
CA LYS A 147 -2.92 -14.91 10.35
C LYS A 147 -3.87 -15.87 11.08
N PRO A 148 -5.07 -15.43 11.52
CA PRO A 148 -6.06 -16.32 12.12
C PRO A 148 -6.59 -17.33 11.10
N CYS A 149 -6.70 -18.59 11.50
CA CYS A 149 -7.24 -19.67 10.65
C CYS A 149 -8.36 -20.45 11.35
N ILE A 150 -9.28 -20.97 10.55
CA ILE A 150 -10.39 -21.82 10.96
C ILE A 150 -10.43 -23.07 10.09
N GLU A 151 -11.00 -24.15 10.60
CA GLU A 151 -11.22 -25.39 9.84
C GLU A 151 -12.22 -25.16 8.70
N LEU A 152 -11.96 -25.76 7.53
CA LEU A 152 -12.85 -25.63 6.37
C LEU A 152 -14.26 -26.19 6.65
N SER A 153 -14.34 -27.26 7.44
CA SER A 153 -15.62 -27.84 7.90
C SER A 153 -16.41 -26.88 8.77
N VAL A 154 -15.74 -26.22 9.73
CA VAL A 154 -16.34 -25.20 10.60
C VAL A 154 -16.78 -24.00 9.77
N ALA A 155 -15.95 -23.53 8.84
CA ALA A 155 -16.29 -22.44 7.92
C ALA A 155 -17.53 -22.77 7.08
N THR A 156 -17.64 -24.01 6.61
CA THR A 156 -18.80 -24.45 5.79
C THR A 156 -20.09 -24.47 6.61
N ILE A 157 -20.05 -25.00 7.84
CA ILE A 157 -21.22 -25.07 8.73
C ILE A 157 -21.68 -23.65 9.11
N GLU A 158 -20.75 -22.80 9.53
CA GLU A 158 -21.04 -21.41 9.90
C GLU A 158 -21.66 -20.66 8.70
N ALA A 159 -20.99 -20.70 7.55
CA ALA A 159 -21.46 -20.03 6.34
C ALA A 159 -22.84 -20.50 5.86
N ALA A 160 -23.12 -21.81 5.96
CA ALA A 160 -24.39 -22.39 5.55
C ALA A 160 -25.57 -21.81 6.35
N GLY A 161 -25.38 -21.48 7.64
CA GLY A 161 -26.42 -20.91 8.51
C GLY A 161 -26.91 -19.52 8.07
N HIS A 162 -26.12 -18.79 7.28
CA HIS A 162 -26.40 -17.41 6.90
C HIS A 162 -26.89 -17.24 5.46
N LEU A 163 -26.90 -18.30 4.65
CA LEU A 163 -27.27 -18.21 3.23
C LEU A 163 -28.80 -18.19 3.04
N PRO A 164 -29.34 -17.25 2.24
CA PRO A 164 -30.77 -17.16 1.92
C PRO A 164 -31.14 -18.15 0.81
N VAL A 165 -30.90 -19.44 1.04
CA VAL A 165 -31.24 -20.54 0.13
C VAL A 165 -31.93 -21.66 0.91
N ASP A 166 -32.59 -22.57 0.19
CA ASP A 166 -33.24 -23.76 0.76
C ASP A 166 -32.26 -24.59 1.57
N SER A 167 -32.74 -25.17 2.68
CA SER A 167 -31.91 -25.82 3.69
C SER A 167 -31.07 -26.98 3.16
N ASP A 168 -31.59 -27.70 2.18
CA ASP A 168 -30.93 -28.80 1.46
C ASP A 168 -29.74 -28.29 0.61
N ARG A 169 -29.78 -27.04 0.15
CA ARG A 169 -28.75 -26.44 -0.71
C ARG A 169 -27.74 -25.56 0.03
N ARG A 170 -27.95 -25.25 1.31
CA ARG A 170 -27.10 -24.31 2.07
C ARG A 170 -25.64 -24.75 2.14
N VAL A 171 -25.38 -26.03 2.39
CA VAL A 171 -24.02 -26.58 2.46
C VAL A 171 -23.33 -26.54 1.11
N GLU A 172 -24.01 -26.94 0.04
CA GLU A 172 -23.51 -26.88 -1.34
C GLU A 172 -23.15 -25.43 -1.72
N ARG A 173 -24.07 -24.49 -1.47
CA ARG A 173 -23.88 -23.06 -1.79
C ARG A 173 -22.79 -22.40 -0.94
N ALA A 174 -22.63 -22.81 0.31
CA ALA A 174 -21.53 -22.36 1.18
C ALA A 174 -20.18 -22.81 0.63
N LYS A 175 -20.04 -24.09 0.25
CA LYS A 175 -18.81 -24.61 -0.37
C LYS A 175 -18.47 -23.87 -1.66
N LEU A 176 -19.45 -23.65 -2.53
CA LEU A 176 -19.25 -22.89 -3.79
C LEU A 176 -18.83 -21.44 -3.53
N ALA A 177 -19.44 -20.76 -2.55
CA ALA A 177 -19.09 -19.39 -2.20
C ALA A 177 -17.68 -19.29 -1.60
N ILE A 178 -17.32 -20.19 -0.69
CA ILE A 178 -15.97 -20.29 -0.11
C ILE A 178 -14.95 -20.59 -1.21
N GLY A 179 -15.22 -21.57 -2.08
CA GLY A 179 -14.37 -21.88 -3.22
C GLY A 179 -14.17 -20.69 -4.15
N GLY A 180 -15.22 -19.90 -4.40
CA GLY A 180 -15.15 -18.67 -5.16
C GLY A 180 -14.32 -17.57 -4.47
N LEU A 181 -14.39 -17.46 -3.15
CA LEU A 181 -13.56 -16.54 -2.36
C LEU A 181 -12.08 -16.96 -2.39
N VAL A 182 -11.80 -18.27 -2.37
CA VAL A 182 -10.45 -18.81 -2.47
C VAL A 182 -9.87 -18.62 -3.88
N SER A 183 -10.62 -18.97 -4.92
CA SER A 183 -10.15 -18.83 -6.32
C SER A 183 -9.94 -17.37 -6.71
N SER A 184 -10.80 -16.48 -6.21
CA SER A 184 -10.62 -15.05 -6.37
C SER A 184 -9.54 -14.48 -5.47
N GLY A 185 -8.93 -15.24 -4.54
CA GLY A 185 -7.86 -14.80 -3.66
C GLY A 185 -8.30 -13.85 -2.53
N VAL A 186 -9.59 -13.83 -2.20
CA VAL A 186 -10.16 -13.13 -1.04
C VAL A 186 -9.88 -13.91 0.25
N LEU A 187 -9.89 -15.24 0.17
CA LEU A 187 -9.49 -16.15 1.25
C LEU A 187 -8.32 -17.03 0.79
N GLY A 188 -7.49 -17.46 1.73
CA GLY A 188 -6.44 -18.47 1.49
C GLY A 188 -6.88 -19.84 1.98
N LEU A 189 -6.39 -20.90 1.33
CA LEU A 189 -6.59 -22.28 1.76
C LEU A 189 -5.26 -23.04 1.69
N SER A 190 -4.90 -23.73 2.78
CA SER A 190 -3.62 -24.44 2.93
C SER A 190 -3.51 -25.72 2.10
N ALA A 191 -4.62 -26.26 1.58
CA ALA A 191 -4.66 -27.46 0.74
C ALA A 191 -5.75 -27.29 -0.32
N PRO A 192 -5.56 -27.79 -1.56
CA PRO A 192 -6.58 -27.70 -2.60
C PRO A 192 -7.87 -28.40 -2.17
N ILE A 193 -9.03 -27.82 -2.51
CA ILE A 193 -10.34 -28.43 -2.27
C ILE A 193 -10.44 -29.67 -3.16
N GLN A 194 -10.28 -30.86 -2.58
CA GLN A 194 -10.67 -32.10 -3.23
C GLN A 194 -12.19 -32.27 -3.01
N TYR A 195 -12.92 -32.31 -4.12
CA TYR A 195 -14.36 -32.59 -4.13
C TYR A 195 -14.61 -34.10 -4.03
#